data_AF-W4MB04-F1
#
_entry.id   AF-W4MB04-F1
#
_cell.length_a   1.000
_cell.length_b   1.000
_cell.length_c   1.000
_cell.angle_alpha   90.00
_cell.angle_beta   90.00
_cell.angle_gamma   90.00
#
_symmetry.space_group_name_H-M   'P 1'
#
loop_
_entity.id
_entity.type
_entity.pdbx_description
1 polymer ?
#
loop_
_entity_poly.entity_id
_entity_poly.type
_entity_poly.pdbx_seq_one_letter_code
_entity_poly.pdbx_strand_id
1 'polypeptide(L)'
;MAIGDGALGFRKALSKVYGTTRHQRCWVHKTCNVLDKVPKSMQAHVKAAVQEIWRSPSRELALRAFERFAQMYRAKYPKAVECIESDLDILLTFYDFPAEHWQHVRTTNPIESTFATVRLRTVKTRGCMSRGTILSMVFKLGQSAERGWLRLRGYRRLGDVMRGVKFIDGVSEEEINKGRKVA
;
A
#
# COMPACT_ATOMS: atom_id res chain seq x y z
N MET A 1 -3.07 -9.96 -5.06
CA MET A 1 -2.00 -8.95 -4.92
C MET A 1 -1.27 -9.16 -3.62
N ALA A 2 0.02 -8.87 -3.58
CA ALA A 2 0.81 -8.82 -2.36
C ALA A 2 1.45 -7.43 -2.21
N ILE A 3 1.42 -6.88 -1.00
CA ILE A 3 1.95 -5.55 -0.69
C ILE A 3 3.05 -5.69 0.36
N GLY A 4 4.21 -5.11 0.13
CA GLY A 4 5.34 -5.20 1.05
C GLY A 4 6.17 -3.92 1.13
N ASP A 5 7.00 -3.83 2.17
CA ASP A 5 7.98 -2.76 2.37
C ASP A 5 9.10 -2.77 1.31
N GLY A 6 9.34 -3.92 0.68
CA GLY A 6 10.35 -4.14 -0.35
C GLY A 6 11.42 -5.15 0.00
N ALA A 7 11.23 -5.97 1.03
CA ALA A 7 12.15 -7.05 1.35
C ALA A 7 12.41 -7.96 0.13
N LEU A 8 13.68 -8.05 -0.28
CA LEU A 8 14.08 -8.81 -1.49
C LEU A 8 13.70 -10.30 -1.38
N GLY A 9 13.82 -10.88 -0.18
CA GLY A 9 13.45 -12.27 0.08
C GLY A 9 11.96 -12.53 -0.13
N PHE A 10 11.10 -11.59 0.28
CA PHE A 10 9.66 -11.69 0.07
C PHE A 10 9.30 -11.70 -1.41
N ARG A 11 9.88 -10.80 -2.20
CA ARG A 11 9.62 -10.72 -3.65
C ARG A 11 10.07 -11.98 -4.38
N LYS A 12 11.25 -12.51 -4.04
CA LYS A 12 11.76 -13.77 -4.62
C LYS A 12 10.85 -14.96 -4.28
N ALA A 13 10.43 -15.09 -3.01
CA ALA A 13 9.55 -16.16 -2.57
C ALA A 13 8.16 -16.07 -3.23
N LEU A 14 7.58 -14.86 -3.28
CA LEU A 14 6.29 -14.63 -3.90
C LEU A 14 6.28 -15.04 -5.38
N SER A 15 7.32 -14.66 -6.12
CA SER A 15 7.43 -15.00 -7.55
C SER A 15 7.56 -16.52 -7.78
N LYS A 16 8.20 -17.24 -6.85
CA LYS A 16 8.38 -18.69 -6.91
C LYS A 16 7.10 -19.47 -6.56
N VAL A 17 6.38 -19.04 -5.53
CA VAL A 17 5.20 -19.77 -5.01
C VAL A 17 3.90 -19.31 -5.66
N TYR A 18 3.80 -18.02 -5.99
CA TYR A 18 2.59 -17.38 -6.51
C TYR A 18 2.91 -16.50 -7.72
N GLY A 19 3.47 -17.10 -8.78
CA GLY A 19 4.00 -16.36 -9.95
C GLY A 19 3.01 -15.43 -10.68
N THR A 20 1.70 -15.64 -10.53
CA THR A 20 0.66 -14.77 -11.10
C THR A 20 0.30 -13.58 -10.19
N THR A 21 0.79 -13.56 -8.94
CA THR A 21 0.44 -12.51 -7.97
C THR A 21 1.09 -11.18 -8.33
N ARG A 22 0.25 -10.17 -8.56
CA ARG A 22 0.69 -8.77 -8.67
C ARG A 22 1.34 -8.30 -7.36
N HIS A 23 2.48 -7.64 -7.47
CA HIS A 23 3.23 -7.11 -6.35
C HIS A 23 3.13 -5.59 -6.31
N GLN A 24 2.97 -5.02 -5.13
CA GLN A 24 2.97 -3.58 -4.90
C GLN A 24 3.92 -3.21 -3.75
N ARG A 25 4.61 -2.07 -3.87
CA ARG A 25 5.35 -1.48 -2.76
C ARG A 25 4.41 -0.69 -1.85
N CYS A 26 4.59 -0.82 -0.54
CA CYS A 26 3.76 -0.13 0.43
C CYS A 26 3.98 1.39 0.39
N TRP A 27 2.94 2.16 0.09
CA TRP A 27 2.98 3.63 0.06
C TRP A 27 3.39 4.28 1.38
N VAL A 28 3.00 3.69 2.53
CA VAL A 28 3.38 4.22 3.85
C VAL A 28 4.90 4.13 4.06
N HIS A 29 5.47 2.93 3.94
CA HIS A 29 6.92 2.73 4.02
C HIS A 29 7.67 3.54 2.96
N LYS A 30 7.13 3.63 1.74
CA LYS A 30 7.75 4.44 0.68
C LYS A 30 7.78 5.92 1.05
N THR A 31 6.69 6.44 1.60
CA THR A 31 6.62 7.82 2.08
C THR A 31 7.66 8.06 3.18
N CYS A 32 7.78 7.16 4.17
CA CYS A 32 8.84 7.26 5.19
C CYS A 32 10.24 7.34 4.56
N ASN A 33 10.56 6.42 3.63
CA ASN A 33 11.85 6.41 2.94
C ASN A 33 12.14 7.70 2.17
N VAL A 34 11.11 8.37 1.62
CA VAL A 34 11.25 9.67 0.94
C VAL A 34 11.50 10.78 1.96
N LEU A 35 10.76 10.79 3.07
CA LEU A 35 10.89 11.81 4.13
C LEU A 35 12.24 11.76 4.84
N ASP A 36 12.85 10.57 4.95
CA ASP A 36 14.21 10.39 5.50
C ASP A 36 15.31 11.01 4.60
N LYS A 37 14.99 11.39 3.37
CA LYS A 37 15.93 12.03 2.42
C LYS A 37 15.78 13.54 2.36
N VAL A 38 14.92 14.14 3.18
CA VAL A 38 14.69 15.58 3.20
C VAL A 38 14.74 16.14 4.63
N PRO A 39 15.11 17.42 4.82
CA PRO A 39 15.11 18.06 6.14
C PRO A 39 13.73 18.07 6.78
N LYS A 40 13.66 17.99 8.11
CA LYS A 40 12.40 17.98 8.88
C LYS A 40 11.47 19.15 8.51
N SER A 41 12.03 20.35 8.27
CA SER A 41 11.26 21.54 7.87
C SER A 41 10.50 21.37 6.55
N MET A 42 10.99 20.53 5.64
CA MET A 42 10.35 20.27 4.34
C MET A 42 9.43 19.05 4.34
N GLN A 43 9.50 18.20 5.37
CA GLN A 43 8.78 16.92 5.37
C GLN A 43 7.26 17.07 5.22
N ALA A 44 6.66 18.12 5.80
CA ALA A 44 5.23 18.36 5.64
C ALA A 44 4.83 18.62 4.17
N HIS A 45 5.57 19.48 3.47
CA HIS A 45 5.33 19.80 2.06
C HIS A 45 5.60 18.61 1.14
N VAL A 46 6.73 17.94 1.34
CA VAL A 46 7.10 16.75 0.56
C VAL A 46 6.07 15.63 0.76
N LYS A 47 5.63 15.41 2.01
CA LYS A 47 4.58 14.42 2.31
C LYS A 47 3.28 14.74 1.57
N ALA A 48 2.84 16.00 1.55
CA ALA A 48 1.63 16.41 0.84
C ALA A 48 1.74 16.13 -0.66
N ALA A 49 2.87 16.47 -1.28
CA ALA A 49 3.12 16.22 -2.69
C ALA A 49 3.18 14.71 -3.02
N VAL A 50 3.79 13.89 -2.15
CA VAL A 50 3.75 12.42 -2.30
C VAL A 50 2.32 11.88 -2.18
N GLN A 51 1.50 12.46 -1.29
CA GLN A 51 0.10 12.09 -1.14
C GLN A 51 -0.73 12.40 -2.38
N GLU A 52 -0.44 13.50 -3.08
CA GLU A 52 -1.10 13.85 -4.33
C GLU A 52 -0.95 12.74 -5.40
N ILE A 53 0.24 12.13 -5.47
CA ILE A 53 0.52 11.02 -6.41
C ILE A 53 -0.43 9.86 -6.15
N TRP A 54 -0.40 9.27 -4.95
CA TRP A 54 -1.15 8.04 -4.71
C TRP A 54 -2.63 8.27 -4.46
N ARG A 55 -3.06 9.50 -4.14
CA ARG A 55 -4.49 9.86 -4.02
C ARG A 55 -5.14 10.20 -5.36
N SER A 56 -4.36 10.33 -6.43
CA SER A 56 -4.88 10.64 -7.76
C SER A 56 -5.97 9.65 -8.19
N PRO A 57 -7.00 10.11 -8.93
CA PRO A 57 -8.14 9.25 -9.30
C PRO A 57 -7.82 8.30 -10.45
N SER A 58 -6.77 8.54 -11.22
CA SER A 58 -6.29 7.65 -12.30
C SER A 58 -4.77 7.55 -12.32
N ARG A 59 -4.26 6.49 -12.96
CA ARG A 59 -2.82 6.26 -13.17
C ARG A 59 -2.16 7.41 -13.92
N GLU A 60 -2.82 7.94 -14.96
CA GLU A 60 -2.31 9.07 -15.73
C GLU A 60 -2.15 10.34 -14.87
N LEU A 61 -3.14 10.64 -14.01
CA LEU A 61 -3.06 11.78 -13.11
C LEU A 61 -1.99 11.59 -12.04
N ALA A 62 -1.79 10.36 -11.56
CA ALA A 62 -0.71 10.02 -10.64
C ALA A 62 0.68 10.23 -11.27
N LEU A 63 0.86 9.85 -12.53
CA LEU A 63 2.11 10.09 -13.27
C LEU A 63 2.38 11.59 -13.44
N ARG A 64 1.36 12.38 -13.82
CA ARG A 64 1.49 13.85 -13.88
C ARG A 64 1.80 14.48 -12.51
N ALA A 65 1.22 13.96 -11.44
CA ALA A 65 1.55 14.40 -10.08
C ALA A 65 2.99 14.05 -9.70
N PHE A 66 3.49 12.88 -10.11
CA PHE A 66 4.90 12.51 -9.93
C PHE A 66 5.84 13.42 -10.74
N GLU A 67 5.50 13.78 -11.97
CA GLU A 67 6.29 14.72 -12.77
C GLU A 67 6.42 16.09 -12.08
N ARG A 68 5.31 16.63 -11.55
CA ARG A 68 5.33 17.87 -10.76
C ARG A 68 6.20 17.73 -9.51
N PHE A 69 6.07 16.61 -8.80
CA PHE A 69 6.91 16.30 -7.63
C PHE A 69 8.40 16.26 -8.01
N ALA A 70 8.75 15.60 -9.10
CA ALA A 70 10.11 15.52 -9.60
C ALA A 70 10.66 16.89 -9.99
N GLN A 71 9.89 17.70 -10.74
CA GLN A 71 10.28 19.06 -11.12
C GLN A 71 10.57 19.94 -9.90
N MET A 72 9.72 19.87 -8.87
CA MET A 72 9.84 20.70 -7.68
C MET A 72 11.02 20.30 -6.78
N TYR A 73 11.27 19.00 -6.63
CA TYR A 73 12.19 18.52 -5.61
C TYR A 73 13.50 17.91 -6.14
N ARG A 74 13.60 17.54 -7.42
CA ARG A 74 14.78 16.83 -7.94
C ARG A 74 16.08 17.64 -7.83
N ALA A 75 16.01 18.96 -8.08
CA ALA A 75 17.19 19.82 -8.03
C ALA A 75 17.86 19.84 -6.64
N LYS A 76 17.06 19.80 -5.56
CA LYS A 76 17.56 19.90 -4.18
C LYS A 76 17.61 18.56 -3.44
N TYR A 77 16.72 17.64 -3.79
CA TYR A 77 16.52 16.35 -3.13
C TYR A 77 16.42 15.20 -4.14
N PRO A 78 17.45 14.98 -4.99
CA PRO A 78 17.40 13.96 -6.05
C PRO A 78 17.11 12.56 -5.50
N LYS A 79 17.72 12.19 -4.36
CA LYS A 79 17.49 10.90 -3.68
C LYS A 79 16.04 10.68 -3.23
N ALA A 80 15.31 11.75 -2.90
CA ALA A 80 13.90 11.66 -2.52
C ALA A 80 13.02 11.35 -3.74
N VAL A 81 13.39 11.90 -4.90
CA VAL A 81 12.71 11.64 -6.18
C VAL A 81 13.03 10.25 -6.72
N GLU A 82 14.31 9.88 -6.75
CA GLU A 82 14.79 8.54 -7.15
C GLU A 82 14.15 7.42 -6.32
N CYS A 83 13.90 7.69 -5.03
CA CYS A 83 13.13 6.79 -4.18
C CYS A 83 11.81 6.43 -4.88
N ILE A 84 10.95 7.38 -5.24
CA ILE A 84 9.66 7.05 -5.88
C ILE A 84 9.88 6.52 -7.30
N GLU A 85 10.75 7.17 -8.08
CA GLU A 85 11.00 6.87 -9.49
C GLU A 85 11.31 5.38 -9.74
N SER A 86 12.22 4.81 -8.94
CA SER A 86 12.66 3.42 -9.07
C SER A 86 11.57 2.37 -8.85
N ASP A 87 10.50 2.71 -8.14
CA ASP A 87 9.39 1.80 -7.82
C ASP A 87 8.04 2.31 -8.36
N LEU A 88 8.01 3.36 -9.20
CA LEU A 88 6.77 4.10 -9.53
C LEU A 88 5.69 3.19 -10.12
N ASP A 89 6.01 2.37 -11.11
CA ASP A 89 5.04 1.45 -11.72
C ASP A 89 4.49 0.43 -10.70
N ILE A 90 5.37 -0.13 -9.87
CA ILE A 90 5.01 -1.10 -8.82
C ILE A 90 4.16 -0.43 -7.72
N LEU A 91 4.41 0.84 -7.41
CA LEU A 91 3.61 1.61 -6.45
C LEU A 91 2.19 1.89 -6.96
N LEU A 92 2.00 2.02 -8.27
CA LEU A 92 0.72 2.32 -8.91
C LEU A 92 -0.08 1.07 -9.31
N THR A 93 0.38 -0.13 -8.95
CA THR A 93 -0.30 -1.40 -9.25
C THR A 93 -1.74 -1.47 -8.73
N PHE A 94 -2.09 -0.70 -7.69
CA PHE A 94 -3.47 -0.68 -7.17
C PHE A 94 -4.49 -0.19 -8.19
N TYR A 95 -4.13 0.59 -9.22
CA TYR A 95 -5.07 1.02 -10.27
C TYR A 95 -5.62 -0.16 -11.09
N ASP A 96 -4.93 -1.30 -11.08
CA ASP A 96 -5.35 -2.55 -11.72
C ASP A 96 -6.33 -3.37 -10.82
N PHE A 97 -6.81 -2.78 -9.72
CA PHE A 97 -7.78 -3.35 -8.77
C PHE A 97 -8.98 -2.43 -8.59
N PRO A 98 -10.14 -2.94 -8.13
CA PRO A 98 -11.36 -2.14 -7.94
C PRO A 98 -11.12 -0.87 -7.11
N ALA A 99 -11.69 0.26 -7.55
CA ALA A 99 -11.51 1.56 -6.91
C ALA A 99 -11.92 1.56 -5.43
N GLU A 100 -12.94 0.76 -5.08
CA GLU A 100 -13.44 0.60 -3.72
C GLU A 100 -12.39 0.01 -2.78
N HIS A 101 -11.42 -0.75 -3.30
CA HIS A 101 -10.37 -1.40 -2.51
C HIS A 101 -9.18 -0.46 -2.25
N TRP A 102 -9.00 0.60 -3.04
CA TRP A 102 -7.79 1.44 -3.02
C TRP A 102 -7.50 2.06 -1.66
N GLN A 103 -8.52 2.38 -0.86
CA GLN A 103 -8.30 2.93 0.49
C GLN A 103 -7.57 1.93 1.39
N HIS A 104 -7.90 0.63 1.28
CA HIS A 104 -7.28 -0.42 2.07
C HIS A 104 -5.89 -0.78 1.55
N VAL A 105 -5.70 -0.73 0.23
CA VAL A 105 -4.45 -1.07 -0.46
C VAL A 105 -3.37 0.01 -0.31
N ARG A 106 -3.76 1.29 -0.27
CA ARG A 106 -2.82 2.42 -0.18
C ARG A 106 -2.41 2.77 1.25
N THR A 107 -3.03 2.16 2.26
CA THR A 107 -2.75 2.43 3.67
C THR A 107 -2.33 1.16 4.39
N THR A 108 -1.66 1.31 5.54
CA THR A 108 -1.29 0.18 6.39
C THR A 108 -2.30 -0.04 7.52
N ASN A 109 -3.40 0.71 7.58
CA ASN A 109 -4.38 0.60 8.66
C ASN A 109 -4.90 -0.83 8.91
N PRO A 110 -5.19 -1.67 7.89
CA PRO A 110 -5.60 -3.07 8.12
C PRO A 110 -4.58 -3.89 8.93
N ILE A 111 -3.30 -3.55 8.83
CA ILE A 111 -2.20 -4.22 9.52
C ILE A 111 -1.94 -3.49 10.85
N GLU A 112 -1.74 -2.17 10.82
CA GLU A 112 -1.32 -1.37 11.97
C GLU A 112 -2.36 -1.33 13.08
N SER A 113 -3.65 -1.31 12.76
CA SER A 113 -4.73 -1.35 13.76
C SER A 113 -4.72 -2.67 14.54
N THR A 114 -4.51 -3.80 13.85
CA THR A 114 -4.36 -5.12 14.48
C THR A 114 -3.13 -5.17 15.38
N PHE A 115 -1.97 -4.70 14.88
CA PHE A 115 -0.72 -4.76 15.63
C PHE A 115 -0.58 -3.69 16.72
N ALA A 116 -1.40 -2.63 16.71
CA ALA A 116 -1.43 -1.63 17.78
C ALA A 116 -1.72 -2.27 19.15
N THR A 117 -2.68 -3.20 19.19
CA THR A 117 -3.04 -3.93 20.41
C THR A 117 -1.87 -4.76 20.92
N VAL A 118 -1.15 -5.45 20.02
CA VAL A 118 0.04 -6.25 20.34
C VAL A 118 1.15 -5.37 20.91
N ARG A 119 1.51 -4.28 20.22
CA ARG A 119 2.59 -3.37 20.62
C ARG A 119 2.37 -2.76 22.00
N LEU A 120 1.14 -2.36 22.32
CA LEU A 120 0.82 -1.80 23.63
C LEU A 120 1.13 -2.77 24.79
N ARG A 121 1.04 -4.09 24.53
CA ARG A 121 1.26 -5.13 25.55
C ARG A 121 2.71 -5.56 25.57
N THR A 122 3.34 -5.72 24.41
CA THR A 122 4.77 -6.08 24.34
C THR A 122 5.66 -5.01 24.97
N VAL A 123 5.33 -3.72 24.81
CA VAL A 123 6.08 -2.61 25.46
C VAL A 123 6.02 -2.71 26.98
N LYS A 124 4.89 -3.13 27.56
CA LYS A 124 4.76 -3.32 29.02
C LYS A 124 5.59 -4.50 29.53
N THR A 125 5.70 -5.56 28.74
CA THR A 125 6.47 -6.75 29.14
C THR A 125 7.99 -6.55 29.08
N ARG A 126 8.49 -5.48 28.45
CA ARG A 126 9.93 -5.12 28.37
C ARG A 126 10.87 -6.27 27.97
N GLY A 127 10.39 -7.23 27.18
CA GLY A 127 11.18 -8.39 26.75
C GLY A 127 11.32 -9.51 27.78
N CYS A 128 10.65 -9.42 28.94
CA CYS A 128 10.73 -10.41 30.03
C CYS A 128 9.90 -11.68 29.77
N MET A 129 9.82 -12.16 28.52
CA MET A 129 8.99 -13.32 28.17
C MET A 129 9.75 -14.34 27.32
N SER A 130 9.45 -15.62 27.53
CA SER A 130 9.95 -16.69 26.67
C SER A 130 9.37 -16.59 25.25
N ARG A 131 10.02 -17.22 24.27
CA ARG A 131 9.52 -17.32 22.89
C ARG A 131 8.12 -17.94 22.82
N GLY A 132 7.85 -18.97 23.63
CA GLY A 132 6.53 -19.60 23.68
C GLY A 132 5.47 -18.66 24.24
N THR A 133 5.80 -17.97 25.34
CA THR A 133 4.87 -17.03 26.00
C THR A 133 4.54 -15.85 25.10
N ILE A 134 5.54 -15.25 24.44
CA ILE A 134 5.29 -14.12 23.54
C ILE A 134 4.45 -14.54 22.32
N LEU A 135 4.70 -15.72 21.76
CA LEU A 135 3.89 -16.24 20.66
C LEU A 135 2.42 -16.43 21.08
N SER A 136 2.19 -17.07 22.24
CA SER A 136 0.84 -17.25 22.79
C SER A 136 0.14 -15.92 23.06
N MET A 137 0.86 -14.92 23.60
CA MET A 137 0.32 -13.59 23.82
C MET A 137 -0.05 -12.90 22.51
N VAL A 138 0.85 -12.88 21.52
CA VAL A 138 0.59 -12.26 20.20
C VAL A 138 -0.61 -12.92 19.54
N PHE A 139 -0.69 -14.26 19.58
CA PHE A 139 -1.82 -15.01 19.05
C PHE A 139 -3.14 -14.60 19.71
N LYS A 140 -3.20 -14.58 21.05
CA LYS A 140 -4.42 -14.20 21.78
C LYS A 140 -4.83 -12.75 21.56
N LEU A 141 -3.88 -11.83 21.48
CA LEU A 141 -4.16 -10.43 21.16
C LEU A 141 -4.64 -10.27 19.71
N GLY A 142 -4.13 -11.08 18.78
CA GLY A 142 -4.63 -11.18 17.41
C GLY A 142 -6.09 -11.62 17.36
N GLN A 143 -6.44 -12.72 18.06
CA GLN A 143 -7.83 -13.19 18.17
C GLN A 143 -8.76 -12.14 18.82
N SER A 144 -8.24 -11.35 19.77
CA SER A 144 -9.01 -10.27 20.36
C SER A 144 -9.25 -9.12 19.37
N ALA A 145 -8.25 -8.78 18.55
CA ALA A 145 -8.36 -7.71 17.57
C ALA A 145 -9.30 -8.09 16.40
N GLU A 146 -9.31 -9.36 16.01
CA GLU A 146 -10.15 -9.92 14.94
C GLU A 146 -11.64 -9.60 15.13
N ARG A 147 -12.12 -9.59 16.38
CA ARG A 147 -13.53 -9.30 16.71
C ARG A 147 -13.99 -7.90 16.27
N GLY A 148 -13.05 -6.96 16.11
CA GLY A 148 -13.33 -5.59 15.68
C GLY A 148 -13.10 -5.36 14.18
N TRP A 149 -12.75 -6.39 13.40
CA TRP A 149 -12.44 -6.21 12.00
C TRP A 149 -13.67 -5.87 11.17
N LEU A 150 -13.51 -4.89 10.30
CA LEU A 150 -14.53 -4.48 9.34
C LEU A 150 -14.33 -5.22 8.01
N ARG A 151 -15.43 -5.46 7.30
CA ARG A 151 -15.38 -5.98 5.94
C ARG A 151 -14.66 -4.99 5.02
N LEU A 152 -13.97 -5.52 4.01
CA LEU A 152 -13.37 -4.72 2.95
C LEU A 152 -14.46 -3.90 2.24
N ARG A 153 -14.21 -2.61 2.00
CA ARG A 153 -15.07 -1.81 1.13
C ARG A 153 -15.10 -2.44 -0.26
N GLY A 154 -16.27 -2.56 -0.86
CA GLY A 154 -16.43 -3.26 -2.14
C GLY A 154 -16.12 -4.76 -2.09
N TYR A 155 -16.29 -5.45 -0.95
CA TYR A 155 -16.02 -6.89 -0.81
C TYR A 155 -16.70 -7.76 -1.89
N ARG A 156 -17.83 -7.32 -2.45
CA ARG A 156 -18.53 -8.04 -3.54
C ARG A 156 -17.66 -8.17 -4.80
N ARG A 157 -16.75 -7.22 -5.06
CA ARG A 157 -15.80 -7.24 -6.17
C ARG A 157 -14.66 -8.25 -5.98
N LEU A 158 -14.52 -8.87 -4.80
CA LEU A 158 -13.49 -9.90 -4.60
C LEU A 158 -13.69 -11.10 -5.54
N GLY A 159 -14.94 -11.45 -5.86
CA GLY A 159 -15.21 -12.49 -6.85
C GLY A 159 -14.64 -12.16 -8.24
N ASP A 160 -14.75 -10.90 -8.67
CA ASP A 160 -14.19 -10.43 -9.94
C ASP A 160 -12.66 -10.49 -9.91
N VAL A 161 -12.05 -10.05 -8.81
CA VAL A 161 -10.60 -10.12 -8.62
C VAL A 161 -10.10 -11.58 -8.64
N MET A 162 -10.82 -12.50 -7.99
CA MET A 162 -10.47 -13.93 -7.97
C MET A 162 -10.60 -14.60 -9.34
N ARG A 163 -11.58 -14.16 -10.15
CA ARG A 163 -11.74 -14.61 -11.54
C ARG A 163 -10.71 -14.00 -12.50
N GLY A 164 -9.93 -13.01 -12.05
CA GLY A 164 -8.94 -12.34 -12.88
C GLY A 164 -9.54 -11.30 -13.84
N VAL A 165 -10.71 -10.74 -13.51
CA VAL A 165 -11.28 -9.61 -14.27
C VAL A 165 -10.28 -8.46 -14.30
N LYS A 166 -10.08 -7.88 -15.48
CA LYS A 166 -9.17 -6.76 -15.68
C LYS A 166 -9.86 -5.45 -15.28
N PHE A 167 -9.17 -4.67 -14.44
CA PHE A 167 -9.59 -3.33 -14.07
C PHE A 167 -8.63 -2.30 -14.68
N ILE A 168 -9.20 -1.17 -15.11
CA ILE A 168 -8.46 -0.02 -15.62
C ILE A 168 -8.93 1.18 -14.82
N ASP A 169 -8.01 1.79 -14.06
CA ASP A 169 -8.32 2.86 -13.11
C ASP A 169 -9.49 2.49 -12.17
N GLY A 170 -9.52 1.22 -11.75
CA GLY A 170 -10.47 0.70 -10.78
C GLY A 170 -11.88 0.42 -11.30
N VAL A 171 -12.12 0.58 -12.61
CA VAL A 171 -13.35 0.18 -13.28
C VAL A 171 -13.09 -1.09 -14.09
N SER A 172 -14.03 -2.03 -14.10
CA SER A 172 -13.83 -3.27 -14.88
C SER A 172 -13.88 -3.00 -16.38
N GLU A 173 -13.12 -3.76 -17.17
CA GLU A 173 -13.11 -3.64 -18.63
C GLU A 173 -14.51 -3.86 -19.25
N GLU A 174 -15.31 -4.75 -18.65
CA GLU A 174 -16.71 -4.97 -19.04
C GLU A 174 -17.59 -3.73 -18.83
N GLU A 175 -17.44 -3.02 -17.71
CA GLU A 175 -18.19 -1.79 -17.43
C GLU A 175 -17.78 -0.66 -18.37
N ILE A 176 -16.48 -0.53 -18.67
CA ILE A 176 -15.96 0.43 -19.65
C ILE A 176 -16.56 0.15 -21.04
N ASN A 177 -16.55 -1.11 -21.46
CA ASN A 177 -17.07 -1.52 -22.76
C ASN A 177 -18.60 -1.35 -22.86
N LYS A 178 -19.34 -1.56 -21.78
CA LYS A 178 -20.77 -1.26 -21.71
C LYS A 178 -21.03 0.24 -21.81
N GLY A 179 -20.29 1.07 -21.08
CA GLY A 179 -20.41 2.53 -21.12
C GLY A 179 -20.17 3.12 -22.51
N ARG A 180 -19.19 2.57 -23.25
CA ARG A 180 -18.89 2.98 -24.64
C ARG A 180 -19.95 2.60 -25.67
N LYS A 181 -20.80 1.61 -25.39
CA LYS A 181 -21.88 1.19 -26.30
C LYS A 181 -23.16 2.01 -26.12
N VAL A 182 -23.27 2.77 -25.04
CA VAL A 182 -24.46 3.56 -24.68
C VAL A 182 -24.24 5.07 -24.94
N ALA A 183 -23.00 5.48 -25.23
CA ALA A 183 -22.62 6.83 -25.66
C ALA A 183 -22.47 6.89 -27.18
#